data_AF-A0A2I0NVB1-F1
#
_entry.id   AF-A0A2I0NVB1-F1
#
_cell.length_a   1.000
_cell.length_b   1.000
_cell.length_c   1.000
_cell.angle_alpha   90.00
_cell.angle_beta   90.00
_cell.angle_gamma   90.00
#
_symmetry.space_group_name_H-M   'P 1'
#
loop_
_entity.id
_entity.type
_entity.pdbx_description
1 polymer ?
#
loop_
_entity_poly.entity_id
_entity_poly.type
_entity_poly.pdbx_seq_one_letter_code
_entity_poly.pdbx_strand_id
1 'polypeptide(L)'
;NIKDEALISSFTTFRMKELKPSLINELIKKWVNLTDKEAISYYMDIDKNTDLIYSTLGRNMGKGLMPAHPFFVLSTLVTYETFEMSLNQDITTQGYCYQAFIVYYLRKRGVKNDEIDTYMNFLTEFASYMYKEEQEELPYDSFSSFMQFYSTKYNLPIEEDVLLTNLNEIVACDSFNNYSFRYSCFYYYFVAKYLSEHIEEPDVMGAIRSILNNLHVDDNAYIAVFLTHHSKSNIILEEIERIASSLFDEYGPATLTKGEMKFFDEQAHIIVKAVLPAANVTPEMNRAERLKFQDDLEQSLEDKENEGYIDENDSSEKDLRKAIKTVEVMGCITRNRAGSLEKEKLRKIFSDGMNVHLRILSSFFEAIQSDDQQKEVVEAISKKLSTLETEKSPYNGLSEEKRREYATNIFWNLSFIFTYGIISKIVRSLGSDKFTAITNEVCDKIDNPASFLIKHLLID
;
A
#
# COMPACT_ATOMS: atom_id res chain seq x y z
N ASN A 1 29.69 -13.61 -19.11
CA ASN A 1 30.33 -14.88 -19.53
C ASN A 1 29.34 -15.64 -20.42
N ILE A 2 29.34 -15.41 -21.74
CA ILE A 2 28.26 -15.85 -22.66
C ILE A 2 28.15 -17.39 -22.76
N LYS A 3 29.24 -18.12 -22.48
CA LYS A 3 29.22 -19.59 -22.40
C LYS A 3 28.42 -20.13 -21.21
N ASP A 4 28.37 -19.41 -20.10
CA ASP A 4 27.64 -19.83 -18.90
C ASP A 4 26.14 -19.57 -19.07
N GLU A 5 25.72 -18.50 -19.76
CA GLU A 5 24.31 -18.24 -20.08
C GLU A 5 23.68 -19.34 -20.96
N ALA A 6 24.44 -19.89 -21.92
CA ALA A 6 23.99 -21.01 -22.74
C ALA A 6 23.87 -22.33 -21.94
N LEU A 7 24.67 -22.49 -20.88
CA LEU A 7 24.59 -23.63 -19.98
C LEU A 7 23.43 -23.46 -18.98
N ILE A 8 23.28 -22.27 -18.39
CA ILE A 8 22.20 -21.94 -17.46
C ILE A 8 20.82 -22.04 -18.14
N SER A 9 20.70 -21.59 -19.39
CA SER A 9 19.46 -21.71 -20.18
C SER A 9 19.08 -23.16 -20.50
N SER A 10 20.03 -24.11 -20.38
CA SER A 10 19.74 -25.54 -20.54
C SER A 10 19.13 -26.20 -19.29
N PHE A 11 19.17 -25.52 -18.13
CA PHE A 11 18.56 -26.00 -16.90
C PHE A 11 17.14 -25.47 -16.75
N THR A 12 16.26 -26.33 -16.25
CA THR A 12 14.95 -25.90 -15.77
C THR A 12 15.14 -25.16 -14.44
N THR A 13 14.85 -23.87 -14.42
CA THR A 13 14.88 -23.05 -13.21
C THR A 13 13.52 -23.09 -12.53
N PHE A 14 13.53 -23.21 -11.20
CA PHE A 14 12.34 -23.14 -10.37
C PHE A 14 12.53 -22.03 -9.35
N ARG A 15 11.49 -21.24 -9.10
CA ARG A 15 11.45 -20.24 -8.03
C ARG A 15 10.34 -20.57 -7.05
N MET A 16 10.59 -20.34 -5.76
CA MET A 16 9.53 -20.40 -4.75
C MET A 16 8.65 -19.17 -4.89
N LYS A 17 7.37 -19.39 -5.19
CA LYS A 17 6.37 -18.30 -5.22
C LYS A 17 6.02 -17.84 -3.80
N GLU A 18 5.52 -16.62 -3.70
CA GLU A 18 4.95 -16.08 -2.46
C GLU A 18 3.65 -16.81 -2.08
N LEU A 19 3.26 -16.71 -0.81
CA LEU A 19 1.96 -17.17 -0.37
C LEU A 19 0.88 -16.26 -0.94
N LYS A 20 -0.11 -16.87 -1.60
CA LYS A 20 -1.31 -16.19 -2.05
C LYS A 20 -2.22 -15.80 -0.86
N PRO A 21 -3.12 -14.82 -1.00
CA PRO A 21 -4.09 -14.43 0.02
C PRO A 21 -4.79 -15.61 0.70
N SER A 22 -5.24 -16.61 -0.08
CA SER A 22 -5.87 -17.81 0.46
C SER A 22 -4.95 -18.62 1.39
N LEU A 23 -3.67 -18.76 1.03
CA LEU A 23 -2.66 -19.48 1.80
C LEU A 23 -2.21 -18.72 3.04
N ILE A 24 -2.10 -17.38 2.96
CA ILE A 24 -1.84 -16.53 4.12
C ILE A 24 -2.98 -16.68 5.13
N ASN A 25 -4.23 -16.60 4.68
CA ASN A 25 -5.40 -16.79 5.54
C ASN A 25 -5.43 -18.21 6.15
N GLU A 26 -5.08 -19.26 5.40
CA GLU A 26 -4.96 -20.61 5.96
C GLU A 26 -3.88 -20.70 7.05
N LEU A 27 -2.73 -20.07 6.83
CA LEU A 27 -1.64 -20.02 7.81
C LEU A 27 -2.07 -19.29 9.08
N ILE A 28 -2.76 -18.15 8.96
CA ILE A 28 -3.31 -17.40 10.09
C ILE A 28 -4.35 -18.23 10.84
N LYS A 29 -5.26 -18.91 10.13
CA LYS A 29 -6.26 -19.79 10.76
C LYS A 29 -5.59 -20.88 11.59
N LYS A 30 -4.52 -21.48 11.07
CA LYS A 30 -3.72 -22.47 11.81
C LYS A 30 -3.08 -21.82 13.04
N TRP A 31 -2.48 -20.64 12.89
CA TRP A 31 -1.84 -19.90 13.98
C TRP A 31 -2.80 -19.58 15.13
N VAL A 32 -3.96 -18.99 14.83
CA VAL A 32 -4.99 -18.63 15.83
C VAL A 32 -5.48 -19.87 16.60
N ASN A 33 -5.50 -21.03 15.95
CA ASN A 33 -5.88 -22.31 16.56
C ASN A 33 -4.79 -22.95 17.44
N LEU A 34 -3.58 -22.37 17.54
CA LEU A 34 -2.51 -22.90 18.39
C LEU A 34 -2.67 -22.48 19.87
N THR A 35 -3.75 -21.81 20.26
CA THR A 35 -3.98 -21.32 21.62
C THR A 35 -4.98 -22.20 22.39
N ASP A 36 -4.75 -22.38 23.70
CA ASP A 36 -5.67 -23.11 24.59
C ASP A 36 -6.90 -22.28 25.03
N LYS A 37 -7.07 -21.06 24.48
CA LYS A 37 -8.17 -20.16 24.85
C LYS A 37 -9.45 -20.56 24.11
N GLU A 38 -10.59 -20.54 24.80
CA GLU A 38 -11.90 -20.72 24.15
C GLU A 38 -12.09 -19.67 23.05
N ALA A 39 -12.48 -20.13 21.86
CA ALA A 39 -12.59 -19.33 20.64
C ALA A 39 -13.80 -18.37 20.67
N ILE A 40 -13.78 -17.40 21.59
CA ILE A 40 -14.84 -16.38 21.72
C ILE A 40 -14.83 -15.43 20.50
N SER A 41 -13.70 -15.33 19.79
CA SER A 41 -13.43 -14.26 18.81
C SER A 41 -12.72 -14.73 17.51
N TYR A 42 -12.95 -15.97 17.10
CA TYR A 42 -12.19 -16.61 16.00
C TYR A 42 -12.04 -15.75 14.72
N TYR A 43 -13.13 -15.18 14.22
CA TYR A 43 -13.11 -14.39 12.99
C TYR A 43 -12.37 -13.07 13.14
N MET A 44 -12.62 -12.35 14.24
CA MET A 44 -11.95 -11.08 14.52
C MET A 44 -10.44 -11.28 14.69
N ASP A 45 -10.00 -12.38 15.30
CA ASP A 45 -8.57 -12.66 15.47
C ASP A 45 -7.88 -12.97 14.14
N ILE A 46 -8.56 -13.69 13.23
CA ILE A 46 -8.06 -13.90 11.87
C ILE A 46 -7.93 -12.57 11.13
N ASP A 47 -8.95 -11.71 11.23
CA ASP A 47 -9.01 -10.46 10.48
C ASP A 47 -7.93 -9.48 11.01
N LYS A 48 -7.78 -9.38 12.33
CA LYS A 48 -6.71 -8.60 12.97
C LYS A 48 -5.31 -9.06 12.55
N ASN A 49 -5.06 -10.37 12.57
CA ASN A 49 -3.77 -10.92 12.14
C ASN A 49 -3.53 -10.72 10.64
N THR A 50 -4.57 -10.79 9.82
CA THR A 50 -4.49 -10.51 8.38
C THR A 50 -4.09 -9.06 8.14
N ASP A 51 -4.75 -8.12 8.81
CA ASP A 51 -4.43 -6.69 8.70
C ASP A 51 -3.02 -6.36 9.20
N LEU A 52 -2.60 -6.97 10.30
CA LEU A 52 -1.24 -6.86 10.81
C LEU A 52 -0.20 -7.31 9.77
N ILE A 53 -0.40 -8.49 9.18
CA ILE A 53 0.50 -9.04 8.16
C ILE A 53 0.49 -8.16 6.92
N TYR A 54 -0.67 -7.81 6.38
CA TYR A 54 -0.78 -7.06 5.13
C TYR A 54 -0.23 -5.65 5.27
N SER A 55 -0.41 -5.02 6.43
CA SER A 55 0.17 -3.72 6.72
C SER A 55 1.70 -3.79 6.88
N THR A 56 2.22 -4.80 7.59
CA THR A 56 3.67 -5.01 7.77
C THR A 56 4.35 -5.41 6.45
N LEU A 57 3.70 -6.19 5.60
CA LEU A 57 4.23 -6.53 4.28
C LEU A 57 4.04 -5.41 3.26
N GLY A 58 3.40 -4.28 3.61
CA GLY A 58 3.13 -3.16 2.69
C GLY A 58 2.08 -3.44 1.62
N ARG A 59 1.35 -4.57 1.69
CA ARG A 59 0.34 -4.99 0.69
C ARG A 59 -0.93 -4.12 0.70
N ASN A 60 -1.13 -3.30 1.74
CA ASN A 60 -2.20 -2.31 1.77
C ASN A 60 -1.98 -1.15 0.78
N MET A 61 -0.73 -0.93 0.38
CA MET A 61 -0.31 0.20 -0.45
C MET A 61 0.26 -0.24 -1.80
N GLY A 62 -0.05 -1.45 -2.27
CA GLY A 62 0.41 -1.93 -3.59
C GLY A 62 0.79 -3.40 -3.55
N LYS A 63 1.78 -3.78 -4.36
CA LYS A 63 2.26 -5.17 -4.47
C LYS A 63 2.90 -5.71 -3.19
N GLY A 64 3.30 -4.82 -2.28
CA GLY A 64 3.99 -5.17 -1.04
C GLY A 64 5.44 -4.74 -1.04
N LEU A 65 5.94 -4.42 0.16
CA LEU A 65 7.33 -4.07 0.49
C LEU A 65 8.20 -5.29 0.76
N MET A 66 7.58 -6.34 1.28
CA MET A 66 8.24 -7.58 1.66
C MET A 66 7.53 -8.75 0.99
N PRO A 67 8.28 -9.76 0.55
CA PRO A 67 7.68 -10.91 -0.08
C PRO A 67 6.87 -11.69 0.96
N ALA A 68 5.69 -12.17 0.58
CA ALA A 68 4.84 -12.99 1.44
C ALA A 68 5.33 -14.44 1.54
N HIS A 69 6.64 -14.65 1.73
CA HIS A 69 7.17 -15.96 2.08
C HIS A 69 6.80 -16.31 3.53
N PRO A 70 6.67 -17.62 3.85
CA PRO A 70 6.32 -18.06 5.21
C PRO A 70 7.19 -17.44 6.32
N PHE A 71 8.47 -17.20 6.05
CA PHE A 71 9.38 -16.57 6.99
C PHE A 71 8.90 -15.18 7.43
N PHE A 72 8.56 -14.28 6.51
CA PHE A 72 8.13 -12.92 6.85
C PHE A 72 6.76 -12.90 7.52
N VAL A 73 5.83 -13.73 7.05
CA VAL A 73 4.48 -13.84 7.63
C VAL A 73 4.55 -14.32 9.08
N LEU A 74 5.25 -15.44 9.34
CA LEU A 74 5.37 -15.99 10.70
C LEU A 74 6.20 -15.10 11.62
N SER A 75 7.29 -14.51 11.11
CA SER A 75 8.11 -13.60 11.90
C SER A 75 7.33 -12.35 12.30
N THR A 76 6.43 -11.85 11.45
CA THR A 76 5.54 -10.73 11.81
C THR A 76 4.64 -11.10 12.98
N LEU A 77 3.97 -12.26 12.91
CA LEU A 77 3.10 -12.75 13.98
C LEU A 77 3.87 -12.94 15.30
N VAL A 78 5.00 -13.65 15.26
CA VAL A 78 5.85 -13.90 16.43
C VAL A 78 6.38 -12.60 17.00
N THR A 79 6.89 -11.70 16.16
CA THR A 79 7.44 -10.41 16.60
C THR A 79 6.37 -9.61 17.29
N TYR A 80 5.15 -9.54 16.75
CA TYR A 80 4.05 -8.80 17.36
C TYR A 80 3.61 -9.38 18.71
N GLU A 81 3.48 -10.70 18.83
CA GLU A 81 3.12 -11.34 20.11
C GLU A 81 4.23 -11.21 21.16
N THR A 82 5.49 -11.34 20.76
CA THR A 82 6.64 -11.13 21.66
C THR A 82 6.94 -9.66 21.92
N PHE A 83 6.40 -8.74 21.11
CA PHE A 83 6.58 -7.29 21.25
C PHE A 83 5.91 -6.74 22.51
N GLU A 84 4.91 -7.43 23.06
CA GLU A 84 4.34 -7.10 24.37
C GLU A 84 5.41 -7.07 25.50
N MET A 85 6.64 -7.55 25.25
CA MET A 85 7.71 -7.65 26.24
C MET A 85 8.77 -6.53 26.22
N SER A 86 8.75 -5.54 25.31
CA SER A 86 9.77 -4.46 25.30
C SER A 86 9.15 -3.05 25.42
N LEU A 87 9.41 -2.38 26.54
CA LEU A 87 8.68 -1.18 27.01
C LEU A 87 9.17 0.18 26.48
N ASN A 88 10.28 0.26 25.74
CA ASN A 88 10.85 1.54 25.30
C ASN A 88 11.33 1.49 23.85
N GLN A 89 10.51 1.97 22.92
CA GLN A 89 10.97 2.30 21.57
C GLN A 89 10.27 3.54 21.04
N ASP A 90 11.07 4.45 20.50
CA ASP A 90 10.60 5.68 19.84
C ASP A 90 10.00 5.44 18.44
N ILE A 91 10.02 4.18 17.98
CA ILE A 91 9.53 3.75 16.67
C ILE A 91 8.15 3.08 16.83
N THR A 92 7.30 3.24 15.82
CA THR A 92 5.97 2.61 15.77
C THR A 92 6.08 1.07 15.69
N THR A 93 5.02 0.34 16.06
CA THR A 93 5.00 -1.13 16.04
C THR A 93 5.38 -1.74 14.67
N GLN A 94 4.94 -1.13 13.57
CA GLN A 94 5.30 -1.58 12.22
C GLN A 94 6.79 -1.35 11.92
N GLY A 95 7.29 -0.15 12.20
CA GLY A 95 8.73 0.15 12.07
C GLY A 95 9.61 -0.80 12.90
N TYR A 96 9.14 -1.22 14.08
CA TYR A 96 9.84 -2.22 14.87
C TYR A 96 9.92 -3.59 14.19
N CYS A 97 8.87 -4.05 13.50
CA CYS A 97 8.94 -5.33 12.78
C CYS A 97 10.14 -5.34 11.80
N TYR A 98 10.34 -4.26 11.04
CA TYR A 98 11.49 -4.12 10.13
C TYR A 98 12.82 -4.07 10.88
N GLN A 99 12.90 -3.30 11.96
CA GLN A 99 14.08 -3.27 12.81
C GLN A 99 14.41 -4.66 13.39
N ALA A 100 13.40 -5.41 13.80
CA ALA A 100 13.53 -6.75 14.36
C ALA A 100 14.10 -7.73 13.32
N PHE A 101 13.68 -7.64 12.06
CA PHE A 101 14.29 -8.41 10.96
C PHE A 101 15.78 -8.10 10.80
N ILE A 102 16.14 -6.81 10.74
CA ILE A 102 17.53 -6.37 10.59
C ILE A 102 18.38 -6.86 11.77
N VAL A 103 17.91 -6.64 13.00
CA VAL A 103 18.56 -7.09 14.23
C VAL A 103 18.69 -8.61 14.27
N TYR A 104 17.67 -9.35 13.84
CA TYR A 104 17.71 -10.81 13.74
C TYR A 104 18.81 -11.28 12.79
N TYR A 105 18.93 -10.68 11.60
CA TYR A 105 19.98 -11.03 10.65
C TYR A 105 21.38 -10.74 11.19
N LEU A 106 21.59 -9.61 11.87
CA LEU A 106 22.85 -9.28 12.51
C LEU A 106 23.20 -10.28 13.63
N ARG A 107 22.24 -10.59 14.51
CA ARG A 107 22.44 -11.58 15.59
C ARG A 107 22.72 -12.98 15.06
N LYS A 108 22.08 -13.39 13.96
CA LYS A 108 22.36 -14.66 13.27
C LYS A 108 23.81 -14.76 12.80
N ARG A 109 24.46 -13.63 12.51
CA ARG A 109 25.89 -13.53 12.15
C ARG A 109 26.81 -13.35 13.36
N GLY A 110 26.28 -13.38 14.59
CA GLY A 110 27.06 -13.27 15.83
C GLY A 110 27.36 -11.84 16.26
N VAL A 111 26.76 -10.83 15.64
CA VAL A 111 26.89 -9.42 16.05
C VAL A 111 26.31 -9.24 17.44
N LYS A 112 27.08 -8.62 18.34
CA LYS A 112 26.65 -8.39 19.72
C LYS A 112 25.71 -7.18 19.81
N ASN A 113 24.87 -7.15 20.85
CA ASN A 113 23.89 -6.09 21.02
C ASN A 113 24.49 -4.68 21.13
N ASP A 114 25.68 -4.57 21.72
CA ASP A 114 26.45 -3.32 21.86
C ASP A 114 27.07 -2.84 20.53
N GLU A 115 27.17 -3.71 19.52
CA GLU A 115 27.71 -3.39 18.19
C GLU A 115 26.61 -3.01 17.19
N ILE A 116 25.33 -3.36 17.46
CA ILE A 116 24.20 -3.16 16.54
C ILE A 116 24.11 -1.72 16.05
N ASP A 117 24.31 -0.74 16.93
CA ASP A 117 24.21 0.67 16.58
C ASP A 117 25.19 1.08 15.46
N THR A 118 26.40 0.52 15.47
CA THR A 118 27.41 0.75 14.42
C THR A 118 26.90 0.27 13.05
N TYR A 119 26.28 -0.91 13.00
CA TYR A 119 25.71 -1.45 11.77
C TYR A 119 24.49 -0.64 11.31
N MET A 120 23.62 -0.21 12.24
CA MET A 120 22.46 0.61 11.91
C MET A 120 22.88 1.97 11.35
N ASN A 121 23.90 2.60 11.92
CA ASN A 121 24.45 3.86 11.41
C ASN A 121 25.05 3.69 10.01
N PHE A 122 25.85 2.63 9.81
CA PHE A 122 26.42 2.31 8.50
C PHE A 122 25.35 2.16 7.42
N LEU A 123 24.32 1.36 7.69
CA LEU A 123 23.22 1.13 6.75
C LEU A 123 22.40 2.41 6.49
N THR A 124 22.24 3.27 7.49
CA THR A 124 21.56 4.57 7.35
C THR A 124 22.30 5.49 6.38
N GLU A 125 23.62 5.65 6.58
CA GLU A 125 24.44 6.50 5.70
C GLU A 125 24.59 5.88 4.30
N PHE A 126 24.69 4.56 4.21
CA PHE A 126 24.75 3.85 2.92
C PHE A 126 23.48 4.08 2.09
N ALA A 127 22.30 3.92 2.71
CA ALA A 127 21.03 4.18 2.04
C ALA A 127 20.90 5.66 1.61
N SER A 128 21.33 6.61 2.46
CA SER A 128 21.32 8.03 2.08
C SER A 128 22.26 8.32 0.91
N TYR A 129 23.41 7.66 0.83
CA TYR A 129 24.35 7.84 -0.26
C TYR A 129 23.73 7.36 -1.58
N MET A 130 23.20 6.14 -1.59
CA MET A 130 22.48 5.58 -2.74
C MET A 130 21.30 6.46 -3.19
N TYR A 131 20.53 6.99 -2.25
CA TYR A 131 19.41 7.88 -2.54
C TYR A 131 19.84 9.19 -3.22
N LYS A 132 20.95 9.80 -2.77
CA LYS A 132 21.48 11.04 -3.35
C LYS A 132 22.07 10.84 -4.75
N GLU A 133 22.64 9.67 -5.01
CA GLU A 133 23.19 9.30 -6.33
C GLU A 133 22.10 8.78 -7.29
N GLU A 134 20.85 8.63 -6.82
CA GLU A 134 19.74 8.05 -7.56
C GLU A 134 20.07 6.65 -8.13
N GLN A 135 20.79 5.83 -7.35
CA GLN A 135 21.22 4.48 -7.74
C GLN A 135 20.61 3.41 -6.82
N GLU A 136 19.93 2.43 -7.39
CA GLU A 136 19.44 1.24 -6.66
C GLU A 136 20.55 0.20 -6.42
N GLU A 137 21.58 0.19 -7.26
CA GLU A 137 22.76 -0.65 -7.16
C GLU A 137 24.00 0.22 -7.29
N LEU A 138 24.92 0.09 -6.34
CA LEU A 138 26.10 0.93 -6.26
C LEU A 138 27.33 0.18 -6.80
N PRO A 139 27.96 0.63 -7.90
CA PRO A 139 29.16 0.01 -8.42
C PRO A 139 30.31 0.06 -7.40
N TYR A 140 31.22 -0.91 -7.48
CA TYR A 140 32.36 -1.03 -6.56
C TYR A 140 33.14 0.29 -6.37
N ASP A 141 33.41 1.04 -7.44
CA ASP A 141 34.15 2.32 -7.35
C ASP A 141 33.37 3.38 -6.55
N SER A 142 32.05 3.41 -6.68
CA SER A 142 31.18 4.32 -5.93
C SER A 142 31.02 3.83 -4.48
N PHE A 143 30.96 2.52 -4.26
CA PHE A 143 30.97 1.93 -2.91
C PHE A 143 32.28 2.22 -2.17
N SER A 144 33.43 2.08 -2.83
CA SER A 144 34.74 2.42 -2.28
C SER A 144 34.83 3.91 -1.91
N SER A 145 34.29 4.78 -2.78
CA SER A 145 34.18 6.22 -2.51
C SER A 145 33.31 6.50 -1.28
N PHE A 146 32.17 5.81 -1.15
CA PHE A 146 31.32 5.85 0.04
C PHE A 146 32.06 5.38 1.30
N MET A 147 32.77 4.26 1.25
CA MET A 147 33.54 3.73 2.39
C MET A 147 34.60 4.72 2.88
N GLN A 148 35.29 5.39 1.95
CA GLN A 148 36.27 6.43 2.28
C GLN A 148 35.59 7.65 2.93
N PHE A 149 34.46 8.11 2.38
CA PHE A 149 33.67 9.19 2.96
C PHE A 149 33.17 8.84 4.37
N TYR A 150 32.58 7.65 4.54
CA TYR A 150 32.04 7.17 5.80
C TYR A 150 33.14 7.08 6.87
N SER A 151 34.29 6.49 6.54
CA SER A 151 35.42 6.33 7.48
C SER A 151 36.08 7.67 7.86
N THR A 152 35.92 8.71 7.04
CA THR A 152 36.39 10.05 7.37
C THR A 152 35.43 10.78 8.33
N LYS A 153 34.12 10.50 8.22
CA LYS A 153 33.07 11.15 9.02
C LYS A 153 32.76 10.42 10.32
N TYR A 154 32.82 9.08 10.32
CA TYR A 154 32.41 8.22 11.42
C TYR A 154 33.53 7.25 11.82
N ASN A 155 33.54 6.86 13.10
CA ASN A 155 34.41 5.80 13.59
C ASN A 155 33.80 4.43 13.28
N LEU A 156 34.47 3.62 12.45
CA LEU A 156 34.08 2.25 12.14
C LEU A 156 35.07 1.26 12.79
N PRO A 157 34.78 0.73 13.99
CA PRO A 157 35.69 -0.17 14.72
C PRO A 157 35.61 -1.63 14.21
N ILE A 158 35.33 -1.82 12.92
CA ILE A 158 35.06 -3.14 12.30
C ILE A 158 35.79 -3.15 10.95
N GLU A 159 36.52 -4.22 10.67
CA GLU A 159 37.15 -4.40 9.36
C GLU A 159 36.09 -4.58 8.26
N GLU A 160 36.34 -4.02 7.08
CA GLU A 160 35.38 -4.00 5.96
C GLU A 160 34.89 -5.41 5.57
N ASP A 161 35.79 -6.39 5.49
CA ASP A 161 35.43 -7.78 5.17
C ASP A 161 34.48 -8.39 6.20
N VAL A 162 34.67 -8.07 7.49
CA VAL A 162 33.81 -8.54 8.58
C VAL A 162 32.46 -7.83 8.54
N LEU A 163 32.47 -6.53 8.28
CA LEU A 163 31.25 -5.73 8.09
C LEU A 163 30.38 -6.31 6.98
N LEU A 164 30.95 -6.51 5.79
CA LEU A 164 30.25 -7.05 4.62
C LEU A 164 29.76 -8.49 4.85
N THR A 165 30.58 -9.32 5.50
CA THR A 165 30.20 -10.70 5.87
C THR A 165 28.98 -10.71 6.80
N ASN A 166 28.94 -9.81 7.78
CA ASN A 166 27.84 -9.69 8.73
C ASN A 166 26.59 -9.07 8.10
N LEU A 167 26.75 -8.24 7.06
CA LEU A 167 25.66 -7.59 6.34
C LEU A 167 25.09 -8.41 5.17
N ASN A 168 25.63 -9.57 4.80
CA ASN A 168 25.25 -10.31 3.59
C ASN A 168 23.74 -10.64 3.47
N GLU A 169 23.01 -10.79 4.58
CA GLU A 169 21.54 -11.02 4.56
C GLU A 169 20.73 -9.72 4.35
N ILE A 170 21.37 -8.56 4.42
CA ILE A 170 20.77 -7.22 4.35
C ILE A 170 21.25 -6.48 3.10
N VAL A 171 22.55 -6.56 2.80
CA VAL A 171 23.22 -5.99 1.62
C VAL A 171 23.66 -7.13 0.71
N ALA A 172 23.22 -7.11 -0.54
CA ALA A 172 23.63 -8.02 -1.58
C ALA A 172 24.87 -7.47 -2.32
N CYS A 173 25.68 -8.38 -2.83
CA CYS A 173 26.78 -8.08 -3.75
C CYS A 173 26.62 -9.02 -4.95
N ASP A 174 26.53 -8.45 -6.15
CA ASP A 174 26.34 -9.20 -7.38
C ASP A 174 27.68 -9.75 -7.95
N SER A 175 27.63 -10.44 -9.09
CA SER A 175 28.84 -10.97 -9.73
C SER A 175 29.76 -9.91 -10.34
N PHE A 176 29.31 -8.66 -10.42
CA PHE A 176 30.07 -7.51 -10.91
C PHE A 176 30.60 -6.62 -9.77
N ASN A 177 30.45 -7.06 -8.50
CA ASN A 177 30.77 -6.29 -7.29
C ASN A 177 29.95 -5.00 -7.13
N ASN A 178 28.71 -5.00 -7.62
CA ASN A 178 27.74 -3.96 -7.30
C ASN A 178 27.04 -4.29 -5.97
N TYR A 179 26.84 -3.28 -5.14
CA TYR A 179 26.23 -3.40 -3.83
C TYR A 179 24.83 -2.82 -3.81
N SER A 180 23.87 -3.57 -3.28
CA SER A 180 22.49 -3.12 -3.16
C SER A 180 21.84 -3.67 -1.89
N PHE A 181 20.71 -3.12 -1.46
CA PHE A 181 19.94 -3.74 -0.40
C PHE A 181 19.26 -5.00 -0.93
N ARG A 182 19.38 -6.12 -0.20
CA ARG A 182 18.78 -7.41 -0.57
C ARG A 182 17.25 -7.32 -0.67
N TYR A 183 16.65 -6.42 0.09
CA TYR A 183 15.22 -6.13 0.07
C TYR A 183 15.00 -4.62 0.00
N SER A 184 14.19 -4.15 -0.94
CA SER A 184 13.91 -2.72 -1.12
C SER A 184 13.31 -2.06 0.13
N CYS A 185 12.55 -2.82 0.94
CA CYS A 185 12.05 -2.33 2.22
C CYS A 185 13.16 -1.89 3.20
N PHE A 186 14.32 -2.56 3.20
CA PHE A 186 15.45 -2.15 4.06
C PHE A 186 16.06 -0.86 3.55
N TYR A 187 16.19 -0.71 2.23
CA TYR A 187 16.60 0.54 1.63
C TYR A 187 15.66 1.69 2.04
N TYR A 188 14.34 1.56 1.80
CA TYR A 188 13.38 2.62 2.14
C TYR A 188 13.33 2.93 3.65
N TYR A 189 13.45 1.90 4.49
CA TYR A 189 13.56 2.06 5.95
C TYR A 189 14.75 2.95 6.32
N PHE A 190 15.93 2.66 5.79
CA PHE A 190 17.15 3.40 6.12
C PHE A 190 17.21 4.79 5.47
N VAL A 191 16.67 4.98 4.25
CA VAL A 191 16.48 6.30 3.65
C VAL A 191 15.60 7.17 4.54
N ALA A 192 14.44 6.64 4.94
CA ALA A 192 13.53 7.36 5.81
C ALA A 192 14.15 7.66 7.19
N LYS A 193 14.93 6.72 7.75
CA LYS A 193 15.66 6.97 9.00
C LYS A 193 16.61 8.16 8.85
N TYR A 194 17.45 8.19 7.81
CA TYR A 194 18.36 9.31 7.56
C TYR A 194 17.61 10.65 7.45
N LEU A 195 16.56 10.68 6.62
CA LEU A 195 15.75 11.88 6.39
C LEU A 195 15.09 12.37 7.69
N SER A 196 14.63 11.45 8.54
CA SER A 196 14.00 11.79 9.82
C SER A 196 14.97 12.38 10.84
N GLU A 197 16.21 11.90 10.86
CA GLU A 197 17.26 12.35 11.79
C GLU A 197 17.83 13.72 11.39
N HIS A 198 17.74 14.08 10.12
CA HIS A 198 18.27 15.33 9.55
C HIS A 198 17.14 16.28 9.07
N ILE A 199 15.91 16.13 9.58
CA ILE A 199 14.73 16.87 9.10
C ILE A 199 14.86 18.40 9.21
N GLU A 200 15.69 18.89 10.13
CA GLU A 200 15.95 20.33 10.33
C GLU A 200 16.86 20.92 9.25
N GLU A 201 17.52 20.09 8.44
CA GLU A 201 18.36 20.54 7.32
C GLU A 201 17.49 20.96 6.11
N PRO A 202 17.66 22.17 5.55
CA PRO A 202 16.81 22.66 4.45
C PRO A 202 16.79 21.75 3.22
N ASP A 203 17.93 21.18 2.84
CA ASP A 203 18.05 20.30 1.67
C ASP A 203 17.32 18.97 1.90
N VAL A 204 17.42 18.41 3.10
CA VAL A 204 16.71 17.19 3.52
C VAL A 204 15.20 17.43 3.54
N MET A 205 14.76 18.58 4.07
CA MET A 205 13.34 18.94 4.03
C MET A 205 12.84 19.14 2.59
N GLY A 206 13.69 19.65 1.69
CA GLY A 206 13.44 19.69 0.25
C GLY A 206 13.20 18.30 -0.35
N ALA A 207 14.05 17.32 0.00
CA ALA A 207 13.88 15.92 -0.41
C ALA A 207 12.58 15.31 0.14
N ILE A 208 12.26 15.53 1.42
CA ILE A 208 11.00 15.07 2.02
C ILE A 208 9.79 15.65 1.27
N ARG A 209 9.80 16.94 0.94
CA ARG A 209 8.73 17.56 0.13
C ARG A 209 8.64 16.94 -1.25
N SER A 210 9.77 16.61 -1.88
CA SER A 210 9.78 15.95 -3.19
C SER A 210 9.11 14.57 -3.11
N ILE A 211 9.47 13.77 -2.09
CA ILE A 211 8.87 12.45 -1.83
C ILE A 211 7.35 12.58 -1.64
N LEU A 212 6.91 13.45 -0.72
CA LEU A 212 5.48 13.63 -0.43
C LEU A 212 4.68 14.18 -1.62
N ASN A 213 5.30 14.97 -2.50
CA ASN A 213 4.62 15.46 -3.73
C ASN A 213 4.51 14.38 -4.81
N ASN A 214 5.28 13.30 -4.71
CA ASN A 214 5.37 12.24 -5.73
C ASN A 214 4.93 10.87 -5.20
N LEU A 215 3.95 10.84 -4.28
CA LEU A 215 3.41 9.61 -3.68
C LEU A 215 2.70 8.65 -4.67
N HIS A 216 2.46 9.08 -5.91
CA HIS A 216 2.02 8.17 -6.97
C HIS A 216 3.12 7.16 -7.34
N VAL A 217 4.40 7.41 -7.01
CA VAL A 217 5.49 6.44 -7.12
C VAL A 217 5.52 5.60 -5.84
N ASP A 218 5.51 4.27 -5.97
CA ASP A 218 5.40 3.37 -4.82
C ASP A 218 6.58 3.53 -3.85
N ASP A 219 7.82 3.67 -4.36
CA ASP A 219 9.03 3.95 -3.59
C ASP A 219 8.87 5.16 -2.66
N ASN A 220 8.35 6.27 -3.20
CA ASN A 220 8.09 7.47 -2.43
C ASN A 220 7.00 7.24 -1.37
N ALA A 221 5.95 6.50 -1.71
CA ALA A 221 4.90 6.16 -0.76
C ALA A 221 5.42 5.32 0.40
N TYR A 222 6.33 4.38 0.13
CA TYR A 222 6.95 3.56 1.16
C TYR A 222 7.93 4.34 2.03
N ILE A 223 8.80 5.17 1.45
CA ILE A 223 9.68 6.07 2.22
C ILE A 223 8.84 6.99 3.11
N ALA A 224 7.72 7.52 2.61
CA ALA A 224 6.81 8.35 3.40
C ALA A 224 6.20 7.62 4.59
N VAL A 225 5.85 6.34 4.45
CA VAL A 225 5.39 5.52 5.59
C VAL A 225 6.50 5.36 6.63
N PHE A 226 7.71 4.98 6.21
CA PHE A 226 8.84 4.82 7.11
C PHE A 226 9.25 6.12 7.81
N LEU A 227 9.14 7.27 7.13
CA LEU A 227 9.40 8.58 7.74
C LEU A 227 8.55 8.79 8.99
N THR A 228 7.32 8.30 8.97
CA THR A 228 6.35 8.43 10.07
C THR A 228 6.58 7.42 11.18
N HIS A 229 7.33 6.35 10.89
CA HIS A 229 7.82 5.40 11.89
C HIS A 229 9.01 5.96 12.66
N HIS A 230 9.89 6.71 11.99
CA HIS A 230 11.12 7.24 12.58
C HIS A 230 10.96 8.64 13.20
N SER A 231 9.97 9.42 12.75
CA SER A 231 9.77 10.78 13.24
C SER A 231 8.40 11.00 13.90
N LYS A 232 8.41 11.67 15.05
CA LYS A 232 7.23 12.25 15.69
C LYS A 232 6.98 13.71 15.27
N SER A 233 7.83 14.28 14.41
CA SER A 233 7.72 15.68 13.97
C SER A 233 6.35 15.97 13.33
N ASN A 234 5.77 17.12 13.67
CA ASN A 234 4.53 17.58 13.07
C ASN A 234 4.75 18.13 11.65
N ILE A 235 5.99 18.45 11.26
CA ILE A 235 6.29 19.05 9.96
C ILE A 235 5.88 18.12 8.81
N ILE A 236 6.16 16.82 8.93
CA ILE A 236 5.74 15.80 7.93
C ILE A 236 4.22 15.77 7.81
N LEU A 237 3.52 15.85 8.94
CA LEU A 237 2.06 15.90 9.00
C LEU A 237 1.48 17.15 8.34
N GLU A 238 2.08 18.31 8.63
CA GLU A 238 1.64 19.59 8.05
C GLU A 238 1.86 19.62 6.52
N GLU A 239 2.96 19.06 6.03
CA GLU A 239 3.21 18.96 4.59
C GLU A 239 2.25 18.00 3.88
N ILE A 240 1.95 16.83 4.46
CA ILE A 240 0.99 15.91 3.84
C ILE A 240 -0.44 16.48 3.86
N GLU A 241 -0.84 17.20 4.93
CA GLU A 241 -2.12 17.92 4.98
C GLU A 241 -2.19 19.02 3.91
N ARG A 242 -1.09 19.75 3.69
CA ARG A 242 -1.00 20.78 2.63
C ARG A 242 -1.18 20.15 1.25
N ILE A 243 -0.54 19.00 1.00
CA ILE A 243 -0.66 18.28 -0.27
C ILE A 243 -2.09 17.75 -0.44
N ALA A 244 -2.66 17.09 0.57
CA ALA A 244 -4.04 16.64 0.57
C ALA A 244 -5.02 17.77 0.24
N SER A 245 -4.83 18.96 0.83
CA SER A 245 -5.69 20.12 0.60
C SER A 245 -5.69 20.60 -0.86
N SER A 246 -4.56 20.46 -1.57
CA SER A 246 -4.39 20.82 -2.98
C SER A 246 -4.89 19.79 -3.99
N LEU A 247 -5.24 18.57 -3.56
CA LEU A 247 -5.69 17.53 -4.46
C LEU A 247 -7.18 17.70 -4.77
N PHE A 248 -7.50 17.81 -6.07
CA PHE A 248 -8.86 18.01 -6.59
C PHE A 248 -9.57 19.22 -5.95
N ASP A 249 -8.82 20.27 -5.61
CA ASP A 249 -9.29 21.42 -4.82
C ASP A 249 -10.28 22.34 -5.56
N GLU A 250 -10.38 22.21 -6.88
CA GLU A 250 -11.43 22.81 -7.70
C GLU A 250 -12.83 22.21 -7.44
N TYR A 251 -12.89 20.99 -6.88
CA TYR A 251 -14.13 20.30 -6.55
C TYR A 251 -14.45 20.40 -5.06
N GLY A 252 -15.75 20.48 -4.74
CA GLY A 252 -16.24 20.26 -3.38
C GLY A 252 -16.27 18.76 -3.03
N PRO A 253 -16.27 18.38 -1.75
CA PRO A 253 -16.50 16.99 -1.36
C PRO A 253 -17.93 16.52 -1.73
N ALA A 254 -18.04 15.39 -2.42
CA ALA A 254 -19.32 14.74 -2.70
C ALA A 254 -20.13 14.45 -1.42
N THR A 255 -21.44 14.67 -1.49
CA THR A 255 -22.38 14.47 -0.38
C THR A 255 -23.27 13.24 -0.55
N LEU A 256 -23.41 12.77 -1.79
CA LEU A 256 -24.33 11.71 -2.21
C LEU A 256 -25.80 12.01 -1.86
N THR A 257 -26.15 13.29 -1.79
CA THR A 257 -27.54 13.72 -1.57
C THR A 257 -28.40 13.44 -2.78
N LYS A 258 -29.72 13.38 -2.58
CA LYS A 258 -30.68 13.15 -3.67
C LYS A 258 -30.57 14.15 -4.82
N GLY A 259 -30.19 15.39 -4.53
CA GLY A 259 -29.96 16.41 -5.55
C GLY A 259 -28.76 16.08 -6.43
N GLU A 260 -27.65 15.68 -5.81
CA GLU A 260 -26.39 15.30 -6.48
C GLU A 260 -26.56 14.01 -7.30
N MET A 261 -27.28 13.02 -6.76
CA MET A 261 -27.42 11.69 -7.36
C MET A 261 -28.56 11.56 -8.40
N LYS A 262 -29.21 12.66 -8.78
CA LYS A 262 -30.41 12.61 -9.63
C LYS A 262 -30.19 11.87 -10.96
N PHE A 263 -29.04 12.06 -11.60
CA PHE A 263 -28.69 11.41 -12.88
C PHE A 263 -28.46 9.90 -12.73
N PHE A 264 -28.01 9.45 -11.55
CA PHE A 264 -27.90 8.02 -11.22
C PHE A 264 -29.27 7.40 -10.91
N ASP A 265 -30.13 8.12 -10.18
CA ASP A 265 -31.46 7.64 -9.77
C ASP A 265 -32.32 7.24 -10.98
N GLU A 266 -32.20 7.98 -12.10
CA GLU A 266 -32.91 7.67 -13.36
C GLU A 266 -32.55 6.28 -13.92
N GLN A 267 -31.37 5.77 -13.56
CA GLN A 267 -30.77 4.54 -14.08
C GLN A 267 -30.71 3.43 -13.03
N ALA A 268 -31.30 3.65 -11.84
CA ALA A 268 -31.31 2.70 -10.73
C ALA A 268 -31.93 1.33 -11.09
N HIS A 269 -32.77 1.28 -12.13
CA HIS A 269 -33.36 0.04 -12.65
C HIS A 269 -32.35 -0.87 -13.37
N ILE A 270 -31.21 -0.33 -13.80
CA ILE A 270 -30.14 -1.00 -14.56
C ILE A 270 -28.96 -1.41 -13.68
N ILE A 271 -28.73 -0.67 -12.60
CA ILE A 271 -27.63 -0.90 -11.66
C ILE A 271 -27.88 -2.21 -10.89
N VAL A 272 -26.81 -2.99 -10.66
CA VAL A 272 -26.84 -4.27 -9.93
C VAL A 272 -27.69 -4.13 -8.67
N LYS A 273 -28.75 -4.93 -8.59
CA LYS A 273 -29.52 -5.08 -7.36
C LYS A 273 -28.64 -5.78 -6.34
N ALA A 274 -28.18 -5.04 -5.32
CA ALA A 274 -27.58 -5.64 -4.14
C ALA A 274 -28.61 -6.55 -3.46
N VAL A 275 -28.41 -7.86 -3.55
CA VAL A 275 -29.26 -8.86 -2.88
C VAL A 275 -28.44 -9.45 -1.74
N LEU A 276 -29.07 -9.65 -0.58
CA LEU A 276 -28.44 -10.40 0.51
C LEU A 276 -28.05 -11.80 0.02
N PRO A 277 -26.93 -12.36 0.51
CA PRO A 277 -26.56 -13.73 0.20
C PRO A 277 -27.72 -14.69 0.52
N ALA A 278 -27.85 -15.75 -0.28
CA ALA A 278 -28.83 -16.79 0.00
C ALA A 278 -28.57 -17.42 1.38
N ALA A 279 -29.62 -17.89 2.05
CA ALA A 279 -29.53 -18.39 3.44
C ALA A 279 -28.59 -19.59 3.65
N ASN A 280 -28.19 -20.27 2.58
CA ASN A 280 -27.24 -21.38 2.59
C ASN A 280 -25.77 -20.94 2.46
N VAL A 281 -25.50 -19.66 2.25
CA VAL A 281 -24.15 -19.11 2.13
C VAL A 281 -23.61 -18.84 3.54
N THR A 282 -22.52 -19.51 3.90
CA THR A 282 -21.85 -19.29 5.19
C THR A 282 -20.76 -18.20 5.10
N PRO A 283 -20.34 -17.58 6.21
CA PRO A 283 -19.22 -16.63 6.22
C PRO A 283 -17.92 -17.20 5.61
N GLU A 284 -17.65 -18.49 5.83
CA GLU A 284 -16.48 -19.19 5.31
C GLU A 284 -16.54 -19.32 3.79
N MET A 285 -17.72 -19.59 3.23
CA MET A 285 -17.91 -19.66 1.77
C MET A 285 -17.65 -18.29 1.12
N ASN A 286 -18.24 -17.21 1.66
CA ASN A 286 -18.01 -15.85 1.18
C ASN A 286 -16.53 -15.45 1.28
N ARG A 287 -15.87 -15.79 2.39
CA ARG A 287 -14.45 -15.51 2.59
C ARG A 287 -13.59 -16.28 1.58
N ALA A 288 -13.88 -17.56 1.35
CA ALA A 288 -13.15 -18.37 0.37
C ALA A 288 -13.30 -17.84 -1.06
N GLU A 289 -14.50 -17.41 -1.45
CA GLU A 289 -14.74 -16.80 -2.76
C GLU A 289 -13.98 -15.48 -2.93
N ARG A 290 -14.03 -14.60 -1.92
CA ARG A 290 -13.26 -13.36 -1.91
C ARG A 290 -11.75 -13.61 -2.02
N LEU A 291 -11.22 -14.56 -1.27
CA LEU A 291 -9.79 -14.91 -1.32
C LEU A 291 -9.40 -15.50 -2.68
N LYS A 292 -10.24 -16.35 -3.26
CA LYS A 292 -10.01 -16.89 -4.60
C LYS A 292 -9.96 -15.77 -5.66
N PHE A 293 -10.89 -14.82 -5.59
CA PHE A 293 -10.87 -13.66 -6.47
C PHE A 293 -9.57 -12.85 -6.32
N GLN A 294 -9.07 -12.68 -5.09
CA GLN A 294 -7.79 -12.01 -4.84
C GLN A 294 -6.60 -12.80 -5.39
N ASP A 295 -6.57 -14.12 -5.20
CA ASP A 295 -5.54 -15.01 -5.73
C ASP A 295 -5.46 -14.95 -7.27
N ASP A 296 -6.61 -14.90 -7.94
CA ASP A 296 -6.72 -14.79 -9.40
C ASP A 296 -6.27 -13.41 -9.88
N LEU A 297 -6.63 -12.34 -9.14
CA LEU A 297 -6.20 -10.98 -9.43
C LEU A 297 -4.67 -10.83 -9.29
N GLU A 298 -4.07 -11.29 -8.19
CA GLU A 298 -2.62 -11.26 -8.00
C GLU A 298 -1.90 -12.02 -9.12
N GLN A 299 -2.40 -13.20 -9.52
CA GLN A 299 -1.81 -13.96 -10.62
C GLN A 299 -1.89 -13.19 -11.94
N SER A 300 -3.03 -12.56 -12.25
CA SER A 300 -3.19 -11.79 -13.49
C SER A 300 -2.25 -10.58 -13.57
N LEU A 301 -1.93 -9.97 -12.43
CA LEU A 301 -0.99 -8.85 -12.36
C LEU A 301 0.46 -9.33 -12.55
N GLU A 302 0.84 -10.44 -11.92
CA GLU A 302 2.15 -11.08 -12.15
C GLU A 302 2.35 -11.40 -13.64
N ASP A 303 1.33 -11.94 -14.30
CA ASP A 303 1.41 -12.35 -15.70
C ASP A 303 1.61 -11.14 -16.62
N LYS A 304 0.89 -10.02 -16.37
CA LYS A 304 1.04 -8.77 -17.12
C LYS A 304 2.40 -8.09 -16.95
N GLU A 305 3.00 -8.15 -15.76
CA GLU A 305 4.35 -7.62 -15.54
C GLU A 305 5.40 -8.39 -16.35
N ASN A 306 5.27 -9.71 -16.41
CA ASN A 306 6.17 -10.54 -17.22
C ASN A 306 6.02 -10.28 -18.72
N GLU A 307 4.86 -9.79 -19.17
CA GLU A 307 4.60 -9.40 -20.55
C GLU A 307 5.12 -8.00 -20.91
N GLY A 308 5.74 -7.28 -19.97
CA GLY A 308 6.47 -6.04 -20.26
C GLY A 308 5.60 -4.86 -20.68
N TYR A 309 4.33 -4.81 -20.25
CA TYR A 309 3.45 -3.68 -20.53
C TYR A 309 3.96 -2.41 -19.84
N ILE A 310 4.33 -1.42 -20.67
CA ILE A 310 4.74 -0.09 -20.26
C ILE A 310 3.50 0.74 -19.96
N ASP A 311 3.50 1.38 -18.80
CA ASP A 311 2.45 2.26 -18.29
C ASP A 311 2.23 3.45 -19.25
N GLU A 312 1.01 3.60 -19.78
CA GLU A 312 0.61 4.78 -20.54
C GLU A 312 0.33 5.91 -19.53
N ASN A 313 1.33 6.78 -19.38
CA ASN A 313 1.36 7.86 -18.40
C ASN A 313 0.38 8.99 -18.81
N ASP A 314 -0.93 8.81 -18.60
CA ASP A 314 -1.89 9.92 -18.66
C ASP A 314 -1.81 10.74 -17.36
N SER A 315 -1.81 12.06 -17.51
CA SER A 315 -1.81 13.03 -16.40
C SER A 315 -2.95 12.81 -15.41
N SER A 316 -4.13 12.41 -15.91
CA SER A 316 -5.33 12.18 -15.10
C SER A 316 -5.19 10.97 -14.17
N GLU A 317 -4.59 9.88 -14.66
CA GLU A 317 -4.33 8.67 -13.88
C GLU A 317 -3.29 8.93 -12.79
N LYS A 318 -2.26 9.72 -13.12
CA LYS A 318 -1.22 10.12 -12.16
C LYS A 318 -1.78 10.91 -10.98
N ASP A 319 -2.65 11.88 -11.23
CA ASP A 319 -3.25 12.70 -10.18
C ASP A 319 -4.23 11.90 -9.31
N LEU A 320 -5.02 11.01 -9.93
CA LEU A 320 -5.88 10.07 -9.21
C LEU A 320 -5.04 9.16 -8.29
N ARG A 321 -3.96 8.56 -8.83
CA ARG A 321 -3.07 7.68 -8.06
C ARG A 321 -2.40 8.44 -6.93
N LYS A 322 -1.92 9.68 -7.18
CA LYS A 322 -1.32 10.55 -6.16
C LYS A 322 -2.31 10.83 -5.03
N ALA A 323 -3.56 11.16 -5.36
CA ALA A 323 -4.58 11.45 -4.36
C ALA A 323 -4.88 10.21 -3.49
N ILE A 324 -5.05 9.05 -4.12
CA ILE A 324 -5.27 7.78 -3.41
C ILE A 324 -4.10 7.47 -2.47
N LYS A 325 -2.85 7.55 -2.97
CA LYS A 325 -1.65 7.26 -2.18
C LYS A 325 -1.44 8.23 -1.03
N THR A 326 -1.79 9.51 -1.24
CA THR A 326 -1.72 10.53 -0.18
C THR A 326 -2.63 10.15 0.99
N VAL A 327 -3.88 9.75 0.71
CA VAL A 327 -4.82 9.34 1.77
C VAL A 327 -4.40 8.02 2.43
N GLU A 328 -3.84 7.07 1.67
CA GLU A 328 -3.26 5.84 2.24
C GLU A 328 -2.15 6.15 3.26
N VAL A 329 -1.22 7.05 2.92
CA VAL A 329 -0.14 7.47 3.83
C VAL A 329 -0.74 8.19 5.05
N MET A 330 -1.69 9.10 4.89
CA MET A 330 -2.39 9.75 6.03
C MET A 330 -3.04 8.72 6.96
N GLY A 331 -3.68 7.69 6.40
CA GLY A 331 -4.25 6.57 7.14
C GLY A 331 -3.20 5.75 7.90
N CYS A 332 -2.05 5.47 7.28
CA CYS A 332 -0.93 4.85 7.97
C CYS A 332 -0.43 5.69 9.15
N ILE A 333 -0.31 7.01 8.97
CA ILE A 333 0.15 7.91 10.04
C ILE A 333 -0.81 7.89 11.23
N THR A 334 -2.12 8.02 10.98
CA THR A 334 -3.13 8.01 12.04
C THR A 334 -3.18 6.68 12.78
N ARG A 335 -3.08 5.53 12.09
CA ARG A 335 -3.01 4.20 12.73
C ARG A 335 -1.78 4.00 13.61
N ASN A 336 -0.64 4.54 13.16
CA ASN A 336 0.64 4.41 13.84
C ASN A 336 0.79 5.37 15.02
N ARG A 337 0.12 6.51 14.97
CA ARG A 337 0.17 7.54 16.02
C ARG A 337 -1.17 7.78 16.71
N ALA A 338 -2.10 6.82 16.65
CA ALA A 338 -3.45 6.93 17.22
C ALA A 338 -3.45 7.29 18.72
N GLY A 339 -2.46 6.81 19.48
CA GLY A 339 -2.30 7.09 20.91
C GLY A 339 -1.43 8.29 21.25
N SER A 340 -0.71 8.87 20.27
CA SER A 340 0.27 9.96 20.50
C SER A 340 -0.07 11.27 19.80
N LEU A 341 -1.01 11.26 18.85
CA LEU A 341 -1.56 12.47 18.25
C LEU A 341 -2.73 13.03 19.06
N GLU A 342 -2.82 14.35 19.10
CA GLU A 342 -3.95 15.06 19.68
C GLU A 342 -5.25 14.71 18.93
N LYS A 343 -6.36 14.58 19.66
CA LYS A 343 -7.66 14.22 19.08
C LYS A 343 -8.10 15.16 17.96
N GLU A 344 -7.87 16.47 18.10
CA GLU A 344 -8.23 17.42 17.05
C GLU A 344 -7.41 17.22 15.77
N LYS A 345 -6.13 16.85 15.89
CA LYS A 345 -5.30 16.51 14.73
C LYS A 345 -5.79 15.24 14.05
N LEU A 346 -6.13 14.20 14.82
CA LEU A 346 -6.71 12.98 14.27
C LEU A 346 -8.03 13.25 13.54
N ARG A 347 -8.91 14.08 14.11
CA ARG A 347 -10.16 14.51 13.46
C ARG A 347 -9.88 15.25 12.14
N LYS A 348 -8.93 16.17 12.15
CA LYS A 348 -8.55 16.94 10.97
C LYS A 348 -8.00 16.04 9.86
N ILE A 349 -7.03 15.18 10.17
CA ILE A 349 -6.43 14.26 9.19
C ILE A 349 -7.49 13.33 8.60
N PHE A 350 -8.38 12.78 9.43
CA PHE A 350 -9.49 11.93 8.96
C PHE A 350 -10.43 12.71 8.03
N SER A 351 -10.83 13.92 8.42
CA SER A 351 -11.70 14.78 7.61
C SER A 351 -11.04 15.17 6.28
N ASP A 352 -9.78 15.59 6.30
CA ASP A 352 -9.05 16.03 5.10
C ASP A 352 -8.85 14.86 4.13
N GLY A 353 -8.43 13.69 4.63
CA GLY A 353 -8.28 12.49 3.79
C GLY A 353 -9.60 12.02 3.20
N MET A 354 -10.69 12.07 3.97
CA MET A 354 -12.03 11.74 3.48
C MET A 354 -12.46 12.72 2.39
N ASN A 355 -12.24 14.02 2.60
CA ASN A 355 -12.58 15.06 1.62
C ASN A 355 -11.83 14.88 0.30
N VAL A 356 -10.55 14.50 0.30
CA VAL A 356 -9.80 14.21 -0.94
C VAL A 356 -10.52 13.16 -1.79
N HIS A 357 -10.91 12.04 -1.20
CA HIS A 357 -11.63 10.99 -1.92
C HIS A 357 -13.02 11.44 -2.37
N LEU A 358 -13.74 12.20 -1.55
CA LEU A 358 -15.04 12.74 -1.93
C LEU A 358 -14.95 13.78 -3.06
N ARG A 359 -13.85 14.54 -3.16
CA ARG A 359 -13.59 15.43 -4.30
C ARG A 359 -13.32 14.66 -5.60
N ILE A 360 -12.62 13.52 -5.52
CA ILE A 360 -12.46 12.59 -6.66
C ILE A 360 -13.85 12.15 -7.16
N LEU A 361 -14.78 11.85 -6.25
CA LEU A 361 -16.15 11.51 -6.65
C LEU A 361 -16.89 12.67 -7.32
N SER A 362 -16.77 13.88 -6.80
CA SER A 362 -17.39 15.05 -7.45
C SER A 362 -16.80 15.32 -8.84
N SER A 363 -15.48 15.20 -9.01
CA SER A 363 -14.82 15.26 -10.32
C SER A 363 -15.37 14.21 -11.28
N PHE A 364 -15.50 12.96 -10.81
CA PHE A 364 -16.09 11.88 -11.59
C PHE A 364 -17.56 12.15 -11.96
N PHE A 365 -18.37 12.64 -11.02
CA PHE A 365 -19.77 12.97 -11.29
C PHE A 365 -19.91 14.08 -12.32
N GLU A 366 -19.09 15.13 -12.23
CA GLU A 366 -19.08 16.19 -13.25
C GLU A 366 -18.74 15.65 -14.64
N ALA A 367 -17.81 14.69 -14.72
CA ALA A 367 -17.43 14.03 -15.97
C ALA A 367 -18.50 13.10 -16.58
N ILE A 368 -19.48 12.65 -15.79
CA ILE A 368 -20.54 11.75 -16.26
C ILE A 368 -21.95 12.36 -16.19
N GLN A 369 -22.10 13.59 -15.70
CA GLN A 369 -23.42 14.20 -15.51
C GLN A 369 -24.09 14.59 -16.83
N SER A 370 -23.31 14.90 -17.88
CA SER A 370 -23.84 15.33 -19.18
C SER A 370 -24.29 14.15 -20.05
N ASP A 371 -25.54 14.19 -20.53
CA ASP A 371 -26.10 13.19 -21.45
C ASP A 371 -25.23 12.95 -22.69
N ASP A 372 -24.56 13.97 -23.21
CA ASP A 372 -23.74 13.85 -24.41
C ASP A 372 -22.42 13.12 -24.11
N GLN A 373 -21.78 13.41 -22.98
CA GLN A 373 -20.59 12.67 -22.52
C GLN A 373 -20.93 11.20 -22.22
N GLN A 374 -22.07 10.94 -21.59
CA GLN A 374 -22.54 9.57 -21.35
C GLN A 374 -22.70 8.80 -22.67
N LYS A 375 -23.30 9.41 -23.69
CA LYS A 375 -23.47 8.77 -25.01
C LYS A 375 -22.13 8.44 -25.66
N GLU A 376 -21.15 9.35 -25.60
CA GLU A 376 -19.81 9.12 -26.15
C GLU A 376 -19.13 7.91 -25.50
N VAL A 377 -19.19 7.80 -24.16
CA VAL A 377 -18.60 6.67 -23.43
C VAL A 377 -19.33 5.37 -23.76
N VAL A 378 -20.66 5.38 -23.79
CA VAL A 378 -21.47 4.21 -24.16
C VAL A 378 -21.17 3.75 -25.59
N GLU A 379 -20.97 4.67 -26.53
CA GLU A 379 -20.60 4.37 -27.91
C GLU A 379 -19.20 3.76 -27.99
N ALA A 380 -18.24 4.28 -27.23
CA ALA A 380 -16.90 3.71 -27.11
C ALA A 380 -16.92 2.27 -26.55
N ILE A 381 -17.73 2.00 -25.52
CA ILE A 381 -17.92 0.65 -24.96
C ILE A 381 -18.56 -0.26 -26.00
N SER A 382 -19.62 0.20 -26.68
CA SER A 382 -20.30 -0.56 -27.73
C SER A 382 -19.33 -0.95 -28.87
N LYS A 383 -18.46 -0.02 -29.28
CA LYS A 383 -17.40 -0.28 -30.27
C LYS A 383 -16.41 -1.33 -29.78
N LYS A 384 -15.94 -1.26 -28.52
CA LYS A 384 -15.06 -2.29 -27.94
C LYS A 384 -15.75 -3.66 -27.91
N LEU A 385 -17.03 -3.73 -27.51
CA LEU A 385 -17.79 -4.98 -27.52
C LEU A 385 -17.86 -5.61 -28.92
N SER A 386 -18.00 -4.79 -29.98
CA SER A 386 -18.00 -5.30 -31.36
C SER A 386 -16.69 -5.97 -31.76
N THR A 387 -15.56 -5.51 -31.23
CA THR A 387 -14.24 -6.11 -31.51
C THR A 387 -14.00 -7.43 -30.76
N LEU A 388 -14.81 -7.72 -29.74
CA LEU A 388 -14.73 -8.92 -28.92
C LEU A 388 -15.67 -10.05 -29.40
N GLU A 389 -16.31 -9.88 -30.57
CA GLU A 389 -17.14 -10.89 -31.24
C GLU A 389 -16.30 -12.05 -31.81
N THR A 390 -15.73 -12.86 -30.92
CA THR A 390 -15.20 -14.19 -31.25
C THR A 390 -16.29 -15.25 -31.09
N GLU A 391 -16.16 -16.40 -31.75
CA GLU A 391 -17.17 -17.48 -31.78
C GLU A 391 -17.58 -18.01 -30.38
N LYS A 392 -16.80 -17.75 -29.33
CA LYS A 392 -17.07 -18.15 -27.94
C LYS A 392 -17.58 -17.02 -27.03
N SER A 393 -17.78 -15.83 -27.57
CA SER A 393 -18.20 -14.65 -26.80
C SER A 393 -19.73 -14.66 -26.60
N PRO A 394 -20.25 -14.35 -25.40
CA PRO A 394 -21.70 -14.18 -25.17
C PRO A 394 -22.31 -13.03 -25.99
N TYR A 395 -21.47 -12.23 -26.68
CA TYR A 395 -21.86 -11.08 -27.48
C TYR A 395 -21.97 -11.38 -28.99
N ASN A 396 -21.70 -12.61 -29.44
CA ASN A 396 -21.75 -12.98 -30.86
C ASN A 396 -23.19 -12.89 -31.41
N GLY A 397 -23.38 -12.16 -32.52
CA GLY A 397 -24.67 -12.06 -33.21
C GLY A 397 -25.70 -11.12 -32.55
N LEU A 398 -25.28 -10.21 -31.68
CA LEU A 398 -26.15 -9.19 -31.09
C LEU A 398 -26.53 -8.11 -32.11
N SER A 399 -27.80 -7.67 -32.10
CA SER A 399 -28.21 -6.47 -32.84
C SER A 399 -27.54 -5.23 -32.25
N GLU A 400 -27.34 -4.19 -33.06
CA GLU A 400 -26.75 -2.92 -32.60
C GLU A 400 -27.52 -2.33 -31.40
N GLU A 401 -28.85 -2.47 -31.40
CA GLU A 401 -29.72 -2.02 -30.32
C GLU A 401 -29.41 -2.76 -29.00
N LYS A 402 -29.32 -4.09 -29.03
CA LYS A 402 -28.96 -4.89 -27.84
C LYS A 402 -27.54 -4.61 -27.37
N ARG A 403 -26.60 -4.39 -28.30
CA ARG A 403 -25.21 -4.05 -27.95
C ARG A 403 -25.14 -2.71 -27.22
N ARG A 404 -25.91 -1.74 -27.66
CA ARG A 404 -26.04 -0.43 -26.99
C ARG A 404 -26.70 -0.54 -25.62
N GLU A 405 -27.70 -1.39 -25.47
CA GLU A 405 -28.29 -1.72 -24.16
C GLU A 405 -27.24 -2.30 -23.20
N TYR A 406 -26.48 -3.32 -23.62
CA TYR A 406 -25.40 -3.89 -22.81
C TYR A 406 -24.32 -2.86 -22.48
N ALA A 407 -23.91 -2.02 -23.43
CA ALA A 407 -22.94 -0.97 -23.20
C ALA A 407 -23.43 0.06 -22.16
N THR A 408 -24.72 0.42 -22.21
CA THR A 408 -25.38 1.28 -21.22
C THR A 408 -25.37 0.62 -19.84
N ASN A 409 -25.71 -0.67 -19.76
CA ASN A 409 -25.67 -1.42 -18.50
C ASN A 409 -24.25 -1.49 -17.93
N ILE A 410 -23.25 -1.72 -18.77
CA ILE A 410 -21.84 -1.74 -18.35
C ILE A 410 -21.42 -0.37 -17.82
N PHE A 411 -21.74 0.70 -18.54
CA PHE A 411 -21.40 2.07 -18.14
C PHE A 411 -21.93 2.41 -16.74
N TRP A 412 -23.22 2.19 -16.49
CA TRP A 412 -23.84 2.51 -15.20
C TRP A 412 -23.35 1.61 -14.06
N ASN A 413 -23.11 0.32 -14.33
CA ASN A 413 -22.54 -0.58 -13.34
C ASN A 413 -21.08 -0.25 -13.02
N LEU A 414 -20.26 0.15 -14.01
CA LEU A 414 -18.91 0.66 -13.75
C LEU A 414 -18.94 1.95 -12.94
N SER A 415 -19.88 2.85 -13.24
CA SER A 415 -20.03 4.11 -12.49
C SER A 415 -20.46 3.87 -11.03
N PHE A 416 -21.34 2.90 -10.80
CA PHE A 416 -21.70 2.44 -9.45
C PHE A 416 -20.50 1.79 -8.74
N ILE A 417 -19.77 0.89 -9.41
CA ILE A 417 -18.57 0.23 -8.86
C ILE A 417 -17.50 1.25 -8.51
N PHE A 418 -17.28 2.27 -9.35
CA PHE A 418 -16.35 3.35 -9.08
C PHE A 418 -16.77 4.14 -7.83
N THR A 419 -18.04 4.51 -7.74
CA THR A 419 -18.60 5.23 -6.58
C THR A 419 -18.40 4.45 -5.29
N TYR A 420 -18.82 3.18 -5.28
CA TYR A 420 -18.60 2.27 -4.16
C TYR A 420 -17.11 2.06 -3.88
N GLY A 421 -16.29 1.96 -4.92
CA GLY A 421 -14.85 1.78 -4.85
C GLY A 421 -14.16 2.91 -4.10
N ILE A 422 -14.51 4.17 -4.39
CA ILE A 422 -13.94 5.32 -3.67
C ILE A 422 -14.41 5.36 -2.21
N ILE A 423 -15.69 5.10 -1.93
CA ILE A 423 -16.20 5.04 -0.55
C ILE A 423 -15.49 3.91 0.24
N SER A 424 -15.38 2.72 -0.36
CA SER A 424 -14.63 1.61 0.22
C SER A 424 -13.14 1.97 0.40
N LYS A 425 -12.57 2.78 -0.50
CA LYS A 425 -11.18 3.24 -0.39
C LYS A 425 -10.99 4.17 0.81
N ILE A 426 -11.93 5.09 1.09
CA ILE A 426 -11.92 5.91 2.31
C ILE A 426 -11.83 5.02 3.54
N VAL A 427 -12.72 4.02 3.62
CA VAL A 427 -12.80 3.08 4.74
C VAL A 427 -11.49 2.29 4.91
N ARG A 428 -10.93 1.75 3.83
CA ARG A 428 -9.70 0.92 3.90
C ARG A 428 -8.45 1.76 4.18
N SER A 429 -8.39 2.98 3.66
CA SER A 429 -7.25 3.88 3.86
C SER A 429 -7.26 4.46 5.28
N LEU A 430 -8.38 5.04 5.71
CA LEU A 430 -8.48 5.82 6.95
C LEU A 430 -9.09 5.06 8.13
N GLY A 431 -9.70 3.90 7.90
CA GLY A 431 -10.35 3.12 8.94
C GLY A 431 -9.39 2.46 9.92
N SER A 432 -9.77 2.48 11.20
CA SER A 432 -9.10 1.74 12.26
C SER A 432 -10.02 1.55 13.47
N ASP A 433 -9.93 0.37 14.07
CA ASP A 433 -10.47 0.05 15.39
C ASP A 433 -9.93 0.94 16.52
N LYS A 434 -8.74 1.53 16.34
CA LYS A 434 -8.09 2.38 17.36
C LYS A 434 -8.73 3.74 17.56
N PHE A 435 -9.51 4.25 16.60
CA PHE A 435 -10.08 5.61 16.67
C PHE A 435 -11.51 5.70 16.12
N THR A 436 -12.29 4.62 16.21
CA THR A 436 -13.70 4.58 15.79
C THR A 436 -14.56 5.72 16.37
N ALA A 437 -14.31 6.13 17.62
CA ALA A 437 -15.01 7.27 18.23
C ALA A 437 -14.77 8.59 17.48
N ILE A 438 -13.53 8.83 17.02
CA ILE A 438 -13.15 10.02 16.25
C ILE A 438 -13.85 10.00 14.89
N THR A 439 -13.81 8.86 14.20
CA THR A 439 -14.53 8.65 12.95
C THR A 439 -16.02 8.96 13.10
N ASN A 440 -16.67 8.40 14.13
CA ASN A 440 -18.10 8.62 14.38
C ASN A 440 -18.41 10.10 14.61
N GLU A 441 -17.63 10.79 15.44
CA GLU A 441 -17.81 12.22 15.71
C GLU A 441 -17.66 13.07 14.44
N VAL A 442 -16.67 12.78 13.57
CA VAL A 442 -16.48 13.53 12.33
C VAL A 442 -17.64 13.29 11.37
N CYS A 443 -18.04 12.03 11.17
CA CYS A 443 -19.17 11.69 10.29
C CYS A 443 -20.49 12.29 10.81
N ASP A 444 -20.77 12.20 12.10
CA ASP A 444 -21.99 12.74 12.72
C ASP A 444 -22.05 14.27 12.65
N LYS A 445 -20.91 14.94 12.63
CA LYS A 445 -20.85 16.40 12.45
C LYS A 445 -21.13 16.83 11.00
N ILE A 446 -20.76 16.00 10.02
CA ILE A 446 -20.96 16.29 8.60
C ILE A 446 -22.40 16.01 8.17
N ASP A 447 -23.00 14.95 8.71
CA ASP A 447 -24.43 14.64 8.61
C ASP A 447 -24.98 14.67 7.17
N ASN A 448 -24.39 13.84 6.31
CA ASN A 448 -24.86 13.63 4.94
C ASN A 448 -24.76 12.15 4.50
N PRO A 449 -25.40 11.74 3.38
CA PRO A 449 -25.39 10.35 2.95
C PRO A 449 -23.99 9.74 2.75
N ALA A 450 -23.03 10.51 2.23
CA ALA A 450 -21.64 10.05 2.09
C ALA A 450 -21.01 9.70 3.46
N SER A 451 -21.11 10.62 4.43
CA SER A 451 -20.61 10.42 5.79
C SER A 451 -21.30 9.27 6.51
N PHE A 452 -22.60 9.06 6.27
CA PHE A 452 -23.37 7.94 6.80
C PHE A 452 -22.85 6.60 6.26
N LEU A 453 -22.64 6.49 4.94
CA LEU A 453 -22.11 5.28 4.31
C LEU A 453 -20.71 4.95 4.83
N ILE A 454 -19.84 5.95 4.93
CA ILE A 454 -18.47 5.79 5.45
C ILE A 454 -18.51 5.30 6.90
N LYS A 455 -19.35 5.91 7.75
CA LYS A 455 -19.53 5.50 9.14
C LYS A 455 -19.99 4.04 9.25
N HIS A 456 -20.98 3.65 8.46
CA HIS A 456 -21.55 2.30 8.51
C HIS A 456 -20.52 1.24 8.07
N LEU A 457 -19.83 1.49 6.95
CA LEU A 457 -18.80 0.60 6.41
C LEU A 457 -17.52 0.52 7.27
N LEU A 458 -17.34 1.42 8.25
CA LEU A 458 -16.24 1.37 9.21
C LEU A 458 -16.57 0.56 10.47
N ILE A 459 -17.86 0.30 10.71
CA ILE A 459 -18.36 -0.44 11.88
C ILE A 459 -18.58 -1.92 11.54
N ASP A 460 -18.89 -2.21 10.28
CA ASP A 460 -18.98 -3.56 9.69
C ASP A 460 -17.63 -4.04 9.15
#